data_AF-A0A1S2W510-F1
#
_entry.id   AF-A0A1S2W510-F1
#
_cell.length_a   1.000
_cell.length_b   1.000
_cell.length_c   1.000
_cell.angle_alpha   90.00
_cell.angle_beta   90.00
_cell.angle_gamma   90.00
#
_symmetry.space_group_name_H-M   'P 1'
#
loop_
_entity.id
_entity.type
_entity.pdbx_description
1 polymer ?
#
loop_
_entity_poly.entity_id
_entity_poly.type
_entity_poly.pdbx_seq_one_letter_code
_entity_poly.pdbx_strand_id
1 'polypeptide(L)'
;MAKKDEKHHIITFTFDEEATSYQVFSELKKYHANGQVDFEQIAVIKRSENGAFSFEDAIDLSGSNKAFKGSLIGMAVGILGGPFGILLGSMTGMLIGGSKDLKENQAIQETFKRTLGVIPPGKTGIIAIGEEFEPSVLDGLVAKHNGTIDRTDELLEK
;
A
#
# COMPACT_ATOMS: atom_id res chain seq x y z
N MET A 1 -5.34 -13.83 26.10
CA MET A 1 -5.81 -13.98 24.72
C MET A 1 -4.61 -13.76 23.82
N ALA A 2 -4.18 -14.79 23.09
CA ALA A 2 -3.07 -14.66 22.14
C ALA A 2 -3.50 -13.68 21.04
N LYS A 3 -2.68 -12.64 20.77
CA LYS A 3 -2.85 -11.82 19.58
C LYS A 3 -2.68 -12.76 18.38
N LYS A 4 -3.70 -12.88 17.55
CA LYS A 4 -3.63 -13.66 16.31
C LYS A 4 -2.77 -12.85 15.35
N ASP A 5 -1.60 -13.37 14.98
CA ASP A 5 -0.81 -12.82 13.89
C ASP A 5 -1.72 -12.79 12.65
N GLU A 6 -2.06 -11.59 12.18
CA GLU A 6 -2.93 -11.41 11.03
C GLU A 6 -2.02 -11.22 9.82
N LYS A 7 -2.07 -12.21 8.93
CA LYS A 7 -1.35 -12.20 7.67
C LYS A 7 -2.12 -11.30 6.73
N HIS A 8 -1.51 -10.20 6.31
CA HIS A 8 -2.10 -9.28 5.35
C HIS A 8 -1.61 -9.63 3.95
N HIS A 9 -2.55 -9.92 3.07
CA HIS A 9 -2.26 -10.07 1.65
C HIS A 9 -2.16 -8.67 1.02
N ILE A 10 -1.00 -8.37 0.44
CA ILE A 10 -0.69 -7.07 -0.13
C ILE A 10 -0.41 -7.25 -1.62
N ILE A 11 -1.13 -6.47 -2.42
CA ILE A 11 -1.03 -6.50 -3.88
C ILE A 11 -0.55 -5.13 -4.34
N THR A 12 0.57 -5.11 -5.05
CA THR A 12 1.16 -3.88 -5.59
C THR A 12 1.04 -3.85 -7.10
N PHE A 13 0.49 -2.77 -7.63
CA PHE A 13 0.29 -2.54 -9.04
C PHE A 13 1.20 -1.40 -9.51
N THR A 14 1.91 -1.59 -10.61
CA THR A 14 2.75 -0.54 -11.21
C THR A 14 2.43 -0.39 -12.69
N PHE A 15 2.40 0.85 -13.15
CA PHE A 15 2.10 1.21 -14.54
C PHE A 15 3.14 2.20 -15.05
N ASP A 16 3.28 2.29 -16.38
CA ASP A 16 4.23 3.20 -16.98
C ASP A 16 3.83 4.67 -16.84
N GLU A 17 2.53 4.94 -17.00
CA GLU A 17 1.95 6.28 -16.89
C GLU A 17 1.31 6.49 -15.52
N GLU A 18 1.60 7.62 -14.88
CA GLU A 18 1.02 8.00 -13.58
C GLU A 18 -0.51 8.05 -13.63
N ALA A 19 -1.08 8.54 -14.75
CA ALA A 19 -2.53 8.63 -14.93
C ALA A 19 -3.22 7.24 -14.87
N THR A 20 -2.56 6.20 -15.37
CA THR A 20 -3.06 4.82 -15.36
C THR A 20 -3.22 4.31 -13.93
N SER A 21 -2.30 4.65 -13.03
CA SER A 21 -2.42 4.27 -11.61
C SER A 21 -3.69 4.85 -10.97
N TYR A 22 -4.07 6.10 -11.28
CA TYR A 22 -5.33 6.67 -10.77
C TYR A 22 -6.58 6.08 -11.44
N GLN A 23 -6.50 5.72 -12.73
CA GLN A 23 -7.57 5.05 -13.43
C GLN A 23 -7.83 3.65 -12.84
N VAL A 24 -6.77 2.85 -12.69
CA VAL A 24 -6.84 1.51 -12.10
C VAL A 24 -7.28 1.60 -10.64
N PHE A 25 -6.80 2.56 -9.86
CA PHE A 25 -7.28 2.79 -8.50
C PHE A 25 -8.81 2.98 -8.45
N SER A 26 -9.36 3.72 -9.41
CA SER A 26 -10.81 3.89 -9.54
C SER A 26 -11.54 2.63 -10.00
N GLU A 27 -10.93 1.79 -10.84
CA GLU A 27 -11.45 0.48 -11.23
C GLU A 27 -11.45 -0.50 -10.04
N LEU A 28 -10.39 -0.54 -9.23
CA LEU A 28 -10.30 -1.40 -8.05
C LEU A 28 -11.37 -1.08 -7.01
N LYS A 29 -11.70 0.21 -6.81
CA LYS A 29 -12.86 0.61 -5.96
C LYS A 29 -14.18 0.00 -6.44
N LYS A 30 -14.38 -0.05 -7.76
CA LYS A 30 -15.57 -0.67 -8.36
C LYS A 30 -15.54 -2.19 -8.24
N TYR A 31 -14.37 -2.81 -8.41
CA TYR A 31 -14.21 -4.26 -8.26
C TYR A 31 -14.57 -4.69 -6.84
N HIS A 32 -14.10 -3.96 -5.82
CA HIS A 32 -14.49 -4.17 -4.43
C HIS A 32 -16.02 -3.98 -4.24
N ALA A 33 -16.57 -2.86 -4.72
CA ALA A 33 -18.01 -2.59 -4.59
C ALA A 33 -18.91 -3.64 -5.28
N ASN A 34 -18.40 -4.29 -6.32
CA ASN A 34 -19.09 -5.37 -7.05
C ASN A 34 -18.79 -6.77 -6.49
N GLY A 35 -18.01 -6.89 -5.41
CA GLY A 35 -17.64 -8.17 -4.80
C GLY A 35 -16.68 -9.02 -5.61
N GLN A 36 -15.93 -8.42 -6.55
CA GLN A 36 -14.93 -9.13 -7.37
C GLN A 36 -13.61 -9.33 -6.60
N VAL A 37 -13.35 -8.49 -5.61
CA VAL A 37 -12.23 -8.52 -4.66
C VAL A 37 -12.74 -8.03 -3.31
N ASP A 38 -12.03 -8.34 -2.24
CA ASP A 38 -12.37 -7.89 -0.88
C ASP A 38 -11.16 -7.18 -0.24
N PHE A 39 -10.93 -5.96 -0.71
CA PHE A 39 -9.89 -5.10 -0.16
C PHE A 39 -10.38 -4.37 1.08
N GLU A 40 -9.55 -4.39 2.11
CA GLU A 40 -9.72 -3.58 3.31
C GLU A 40 -9.32 -2.13 3.04
N GLN A 41 -8.24 -1.94 2.28
CA GLN A 41 -7.67 -0.63 1.97
C GLN A 41 -7.00 -0.64 0.60
N ILE A 42 -7.02 0.52 -0.04
CA ILE A 42 -6.19 0.76 -1.22
C ILE A 42 -5.58 2.17 -1.14
N ALA A 43 -4.38 2.35 -1.70
CA ALA A 43 -3.70 3.64 -1.76
C ALA A 43 -2.91 3.82 -3.06
N VAL A 44 -2.85 5.04 -3.57
CA VAL A 44 -1.94 5.47 -4.63
C VAL A 44 -0.66 5.98 -3.99
N ILE A 45 0.47 5.47 -4.46
CA ILE A 45 1.78 5.77 -3.89
C ILE A 45 2.70 6.24 -5.02
N LYS A 46 3.30 7.42 -4.86
CA LYS A 46 4.32 7.93 -5.76
C LYS A 46 5.70 7.72 -5.15
N ARG A 47 6.64 7.22 -5.95
CA ARG A 47 8.05 7.15 -5.58
C ARG A 47 8.82 8.17 -6.39
N SER A 48 9.40 9.17 -5.74
CA SER A 48 10.23 10.15 -6.42
C SER A 48 11.57 9.54 -6.87
N GLU A 49 12.26 10.21 -7.79
CA GLU A 49 13.58 9.81 -8.32
C GLU A 49 14.63 9.60 -7.22
N ASN A 50 14.56 10.38 -6.14
CA ASN A 50 15.45 10.24 -4.98
C ASN A 50 15.06 9.08 -4.03
N GLY A 51 14.02 8.32 -4.36
CA GLY A 51 13.55 7.15 -3.63
C GLY A 51 12.58 7.43 -2.48
N ALA A 52 12.20 8.68 -2.22
CA ALA A 52 11.17 9.00 -1.24
C ALA A 52 9.79 8.57 -1.72
N PHE A 53 8.89 8.24 -0.79
CA PHE A 53 7.52 7.83 -1.08
C PHE A 53 6.53 8.89 -0.61
N SER A 54 5.49 9.14 -1.39
CA SER A 54 4.33 9.92 -0.97
C SER A 54 3.06 9.12 -1.23
N PHE A 55 2.15 9.15 -0.26
CA PHE A 55 0.81 8.60 -0.40
C PHE A 55 -0.05 9.73 -0.96
N GLU A 56 -0.57 9.54 -2.17
CA GLU A 56 -1.28 10.60 -2.91
C GLU A 56 -2.81 10.51 -2.70
N ASP A 57 -3.32 9.28 -2.55
CA ASP A 57 -4.72 9.00 -2.26
C ASP A 57 -4.80 7.68 -1.47
N ALA A 58 -5.73 7.57 -0.54
CA ALA A 58 -5.95 6.37 0.26
C ALA A 58 -7.42 6.28 0.71
N ILE A 59 -7.98 5.08 0.69
CA ILE A 59 -9.37 4.84 1.10
C ILE A 59 -9.48 3.60 1.99
N ASP A 60 -10.30 3.72 3.05
CA ASP A 60 -10.74 2.59 3.89
C ASP A 60 -11.98 1.98 3.23
N LEU A 61 -11.89 0.71 2.87
CA LEU A 61 -12.97 -0.05 2.27
C LEU A 61 -13.60 -1.05 3.26
N SER A 62 -13.00 -1.23 4.44
CA SER A 62 -13.46 -2.18 5.48
C SER A 62 -14.80 -1.83 6.14
N GLY A 63 -15.38 -0.67 5.82
CA GLY A 63 -16.65 -0.19 6.38
C GLY A 63 -16.58 0.22 7.86
N SER A 64 -15.42 0.09 8.52
CA SER A 64 -15.18 0.56 9.88
C SER A 64 -13.95 1.45 9.90
N ASN A 65 -13.96 2.58 10.63
CA ASN A 65 -12.79 3.47 10.81
C ASN A 65 -11.58 2.80 11.51
N LYS A 66 -11.54 1.47 11.60
CA LYS A 66 -10.55 0.67 12.31
C LYS A 66 -9.50 0.06 11.41
N ALA A 67 -9.74 -0.16 10.11
CA ALA A 67 -8.73 -0.84 9.30
C ALA A 67 -7.46 0.01 9.17
N PHE A 68 -7.59 1.34 9.01
CA PHE A 68 -6.40 2.20 9.04
C PHE A 68 -5.64 2.18 10.39
N LYS A 69 -6.23 1.69 11.48
CA LYS A 69 -5.50 1.55 12.75
C LYS A 69 -4.67 0.26 12.74
N GLY A 70 -3.38 0.40 12.46
CA GLY A 70 -2.39 -0.69 12.54
C GLY A 70 -2.07 -1.40 11.23
N SER A 71 -2.71 -1.01 10.12
CA SER A 71 -2.38 -1.47 8.77
C SER A 71 -1.16 -0.75 8.19
N LEU A 72 -0.54 -1.30 7.14
CA LEU A 72 0.61 -0.69 6.48
C LEU A 72 0.30 0.74 5.97
N ILE A 73 -0.81 0.92 5.23
CA ILE A 73 -1.20 2.24 4.73
C ILE A 73 -1.54 3.18 5.89
N GLY A 74 -2.25 2.71 6.90
CA GLY A 74 -2.58 3.50 8.08
C GLY A 74 -1.38 3.92 8.94
N MET A 75 -0.37 3.05 9.06
CA MET A 75 0.91 3.38 9.69
C MET A 75 1.65 4.46 8.89
N ALA A 76 1.69 4.34 7.55
CA ALA A 76 2.25 5.39 6.71
C ALA A 76 1.51 6.71 6.91
N VAL A 77 0.19 6.74 6.66
CA VAL A 77 -0.64 7.94 6.79
C VAL A 77 -0.55 8.56 8.20
N GLY A 78 -0.49 7.72 9.24
CA GLY A 78 -0.39 8.14 10.64
C GLY A 78 0.94 8.79 11.00
N ILE A 79 2.08 8.23 10.56
CA ILE A 79 3.42 8.85 10.71
C ILE A 79 3.46 10.20 9.98
N LEU A 80 2.77 10.27 8.84
CA LEU A 80 2.76 11.38 7.91
C LEU A 80 1.76 12.48 8.26
N GLY A 81 0.89 12.27 9.25
CA GLY A 81 -0.09 13.26 9.72
C GLY A 81 -1.30 13.44 8.79
N GLY A 82 -1.52 12.53 7.83
CA GLY A 82 -2.64 12.59 6.87
C GLY A 82 -2.27 12.01 5.49
N PRO A 83 -3.26 11.86 4.58
CA PRO A 83 -3.08 11.24 3.26
C PRO A 83 -2.27 12.11 2.27
N PHE A 84 -1.58 13.14 2.75
CA PHE A 84 -0.75 14.06 1.96
C PHE A 84 0.68 14.20 2.51
N GLY A 85 1.08 13.39 3.50
CA GLY A 85 2.46 13.50 3.98
C GLY A 85 3.44 12.72 3.11
N ILE A 86 4.71 13.13 3.18
CA ILE A 86 5.81 12.54 2.41
C ILE A 86 6.65 11.69 3.36
N LEU A 87 6.80 10.41 3.03
CA LEU A 87 7.80 9.54 3.64
C LEU A 87 9.17 9.94 3.11
N LEU A 88 9.74 10.97 3.74
CA LEU A 88 11.08 11.47 3.48
C LEU A 88 12.10 10.46 4.00
N GLY A 89 12.46 9.53 3.15
CA GLY A 89 13.50 8.56 3.43
C GLY A 89 14.06 8.07 2.12
N SER A 90 15.23 8.59 1.75
CA SER A 90 16.18 7.70 1.10
C SER A 90 16.28 6.47 1.99
N MET A 91 16.43 5.28 1.39
CA MET A 91 16.39 3.97 2.05
C MET A 91 17.46 3.75 3.15
N THR A 92 18.09 4.81 3.66
CA THR A 92 19.27 4.89 4.51
C THR A 92 19.05 5.58 5.86
N GLY A 93 17.92 6.24 6.14
CA GLY A 93 17.81 6.86 7.46
C GLY A 93 16.60 7.73 7.74
N MET A 94 15.95 7.38 8.85
CA MET A 94 15.00 8.19 9.62
C MET A 94 13.60 8.35 9.04
N LEU A 95 12.67 7.54 9.56
CA LEU A 95 11.30 8.00 9.78
C LEU A 95 11.36 9.09 10.86
N ILE A 96 11.35 10.37 10.46
CA ILE A 96 11.23 11.48 11.41
C ILE A 96 9.74 11.68 11.67
N GLY A 97 9.21 10.99 12.68
CA GLY A 97 7.83 11.17 13.11
C GLY A 97 7.31 10.04 13.98
N GLY A 98 7.09 10.32 15.26
CA GLY A 98 6.48 9.40 16.21
C GLY A 98 7.45 8.93 17.28
N SER A 99 7.10 9.19 18.54
CA SER A 99 7.79 8.81 19.77
C SER A 99 7.77 7.30 20.05
N LYS A 100 7.87 6.45 19.01
CA LYS A 100 7.87 4.98 19.12
C LYS A 100 9.30 4.43 19.17
N ASP A 101 9.42 3.26 19.78
CA ASP A 101 10.69 2.58 20.05
C ASP A 101 11.49 2.34 18.76
N LEU A 102 12.82 2.53 18.79
CA LEU A 102 13.67 2.47 17.60
C LEU A 102 13.62 1.11 16.86
N LYS A 103 13.37 0.02 17.60
CA LYS A 103 13.26 -1.34 17.03
C LYS A 103 11.98 -1.52 16.22
N GLU A 104 10.87 -0.98 16.71
CA GLU A 104 9.58 -1.02 16.01
C GLU A 104 9.67 -0.26 14.68
N ASN A 105 10.37 0.89 14.67
CA ASN A 105 10.62 1.65 13.44
C ASN A 105 11.46 0.88 12.41
N GLN A 106 12.39 0.02 12.84
CA GLN A 106 13.20 -0.79 11.91
C GLN A 106 12.36 -1.87 11.21
N ALA A 107 11.54 -2.60 11.97
CA ALA A 107 10.68 -3.65 11.43
C ALA A 107 9.68 -3.07 10.41
N ILE A 108 9.05 -1.94 10.77
CA ILE A 108 8.14 -1.20 9.88
C ILE A 108 8.86 -0.83 8.58
N GLN A 109 10.07 -0.28 8.65
CA GLN A 109 10.84 0.09 7.45
C GLN A 109 11.20 -1.11 6.56
N GLU A 110 11.54 -2.25 7.14
CA GLU A 110 11.82 -3.46 6.35
C GLU A 110 10.60 -3.94 5.59
N THR A 111 9.42 -3.97 6.24
CA THR A 111 8.15 -4.27 5.58
C THR A 111 7.85 -3.27 4.48
N PHE A 112 7.90 -1.96 4.76
CA PHE A 112 7.70 -0.92 3.73
C PHE A 112 8.66 -1.08 2.55
N LYS A 113 9.94 -1.38 2.82
CA LYS A 113 10.93 -1.59 1.77
C LYS A 113 10.62 -2.83 0.92
N ARG A 114 10.16 -3.91 1.54
CA ARG A 114 9.79 -5.14 0.82
C ARG A 114 8.56 -4.93 -0.05
N THR A 115 7.53 -4.29 0.50
CA THR A 115 6.24 -4.09 -0.16
C THR A 115 6.24 -2.93 -1.16
N LEU A 116 6.75 -1.75 -0.79
CA LEU A 116 6.77 -0.57 -1.67
C LEU A 116 7.97 -0.54 -2.61
N GLY A 117 9.04 -1.26 -2.26
CA GLY A 117 10.30 -1.22 -3.01
C GLY A 117 10.18 -1.68 -4.46
N VAL A 118 9.13 -2.44 -4.77
CA VAL A 118 8.78 -2.90 -6.12
C VAL A 118 8.35 -1.75 -7.04
N ILE A 119 7.84 -0.63 -6.49
CA ILE A 119 7.51 0.57 -7.26
C ILE A 119 8.83 1.24 -7.68
N PRO A 120 9.15 1.36 -8.98
CA PRO A 120 10.40 1.95 -9.43
C PRO A 120 10.49 3.45 -9.07
N PRO A 121 11.71 4.00 -8.87
CA PRO A 121 11.89 5.44 -8.77
C PRO A 121 11.29 6.19 -9.97
N GLY A 122 10.64 7.32 -9.72
CA GLY A 122 9.97 8.13 -10.74
C GLY A 122 8.59 7.62 -11.15
N LYS A 123 8.10 6.50 -10.59
CA LYS A 123 6.82 5.90 -10.93
C LYS A 123 5.79 6.07 -9.82
N THR A 124 4.52 5.91 -10.21
CA THR A 124 3.37 5.86 -9.31
C THR A 124 2.76 4.47 -9.37
N GLY A 125 2.57 3.85 -8.21
CA GLY A 125 1.92 2.55 -8.08
C GLY A 125 0.66 2.63 -7.22
N ILE A 126 0.00 1.49 -7.07
CA ILE A 126 -1.14 1.29 -6.18
C ILE A 126 -0.79 0.16 -5.24
N ILE A 127 -1.20 0.26 -3.99
CA ILE A 127 -1.22 -0.85 -3.05
C ILE A 127 -2.63 -1.13 -2.62
N ALA A 128 -2.99 -2.42 -2.64
CA ALA A 128 -4.20 -2.94 -2.06
C ALA A 128 -3.86 -3.91 -0.93
N ILE A 129 -4.57 -3.79 0.20
CA ILE A 129 -4.50 -4.73 1.31
C ILE A 129 -5.87 -5.42 1.41
N GLY A 130 -5.87 -6.74 1.39
CA GLY A 130 -7.06 -7.58 1.49
C GLY A 130 -7.02 -8.73 0.48
N GLU A 131 -8.16 -9.32 0.22
CA GLU A 131 -8.25 -10.60 -0.49
C GLU A 131 -8.54 -10.41 -2.00
N GLU A 132 -7.85 -11.19 -2.81
CA GLU A 132 -8.26 -11.51 -4.17
C GLU A 132 -8.84 -12.93 -4.19
N PHE A 133 -10.02 -13.11 -4.77
CA PHE A 133 -10.63 -14.44 -4.85
C PHE A 133 -10.11 -15.24 -6.05
N GLU A 134 -9.91 -14.55 -7.16
CA GLU A 134 -9.52 -15.12 -8.45
C GLU A 134 -8.39 -14.25 -9.05
N PRO A 135 -7.12 -14.70 -9.02
CA PRO A 135 -5.98 -13.89 -9.47
C PRO A 135 -6.13 -13.36 -10.90
N SER A 136 -6.78 -14.14 -11.77
CA SER A 136 -7.03 -13.79 -13.17
C SER A 136 -7.84 -12.50 -13.36
N VAL A 137 -8.67 -12.10 -12.40
CA VAL A 137 -9.43 -10.84 -12.44
C VAL A 137 -8.49 -9.64 -12.38
N LEU A 138 -7.51 -9.68 -11.49
CA LEU A 138 -6.52 -8.61 -11.33
C LEU A 138 -5.44 -8.69 -12.39
N ASP A 139 -5.00 -9.89 -12.76
CA ASP A 139 -4.05 -10.09 -13.86
C ASP A 139 -4.60 -9.55 -15.17
N GLY A 140 -5.89 -9.78 -15.47
CA GLY A 140 -6.56 -9.26 -16.65
C GLY A 140 -6.68 -7.73 -16.64
N LEU A 141 -7.00 -7.14 -15.48
CA LEU A 141 -7.01 -5.68 -15.31
C LEU A 141 -5.63 -5.07 -15.56
N VAL A 142 -4.58 -5.68 -15.03
CA VAL A 142 -3.19 -5.22 -15.17
C VAL A 142 -2.71 -5.38 -16.60
N ALA A 143 -2.99 -6.51 -17.25
CA ALA A 143 -2.63 -6.76 -18.64
C ALA A 143 -3.29 -5.77 -19.61
N LYS A 144 -4.57 -5.42 -19.38
CA LYS A 144 -5.31 -4.41 -20.16
C LYS A 144 -4.61 -3.04 -20.17
N HIS A 145 -3.88 -2.73 -19.10
CA HIS A 145 -3.19 -1.46 -18.88
C HIS A 145 -1.66 -1.57 -19.01
N ASN A 146 -1.15 -2.69 -19.56
CA ASN A 146 0.28 -2.96 -19.72
C ASN A 146 1.11 -2.79 -18.43
N GLY A 147 0.52 -3.10 -17.27
CA GLY A 147 1.16 -2.95 -15.97
C GLY A 147 1.86 -4.22 -15.47
N THR A 148 2.37 -4.12 -14.25
CA THR A 148 2.89 -5.24 -13.47
C THR A 148 2.16 -5.37 -12.15
N ILE A 149 2.04 -6.60 -11.66
CA ILE A 149 1.43 -6.94 -10.38
C ILE A 149 2.40 -7.75 -9.54
N ASP A 150 2.56 -7.38 -8.28
CA ASP A 150 3.31 -8.11 -7.28
C ASP A 150 2.40 -8.45 -6.10
N ARG A 151 2.59 -9.63 -5.52
CA ARG A 151 1.77 -10.17 -4.43
C ARG A 151 2.69 -10.59 -3.31
N THR A 152 2.55 -9.95 -2.17
CA THR A 152 3.36 -10.21 -1.00
C THR A 152 2.47 -10.39 0.21
N ASP A 153 2.80 -11.37 1.04
CA ASP A 153 2.13 -11.58 2.30
C ASP A 153 2.99 -11.07 3.46
N GLU A 154 2.44 -10.21 4.30
CA GLU A 154 3.15 -9.62 5.43
C GLU A 154 2.47 -9.95 6.75
N LEU A 155 3.28 -10.17 7.79
CA LEU A 155 2.80 -10.20 9.17
C LEU A 155 2.97 -8.79 9.73
N LEU A 156 1.85 -8.11 10.00
CA LEU A 156 1.88 -6.81 10.64
C LEU A 156 1.59 -6.98 12.12
N GLU A 157 2.53 -6.56 12.98
CA GLU A 157 2.32 -6.56 14.43
C GLU A 157 1.29 -5.49 14.81
N LYS A 158 0.24 -5.88 15.55
CA LYS A 158 -0.79 -4.96 16.11
C LYS A 158 -0.37 -4.34 17.44
#